data_AF-A0AAP2CQJ1-F1
#
_entry.id   AF-A0AAP2CQJ1-F1
#
_cell.length_a   1.000
_cell.length_b   1.000
_cell.length_c   1.000
_cell.angle_alpha   90.00
_cell.angle_beta   90.00
_cell.angle_gamma   90.00
#
_symmetry.space_group_name_H-M   'P 1'
#
loop_
_entity.id
_entity.type
_entity.pdbx_description
1 polymer ?
#
loop_
_entity_poly.entity_id
_entity_poly.type
_entity_poly.pdbx_seq_one_letter_code
_entity_poly.pdbx_strand_id
1 'polypeptide(L)'
;MHRVLDRARAIVRQDNRNIPALRRCAADLAVLRKELQQARLGEGATFAEATQRIKAWFGPYEARVQSAQEYLAGMLANLEMEQTSDTKEMPRQPALPALTESGRDPSSADNTTSDQHSQAEITAVDRDTVDLEALRPYLTDYSLLIAAKRHLAEKGPGTLKGAEYGLKVLQEPPADQKVLR
;
A
#
# COMPACT_ATOMS: atom_id res chain seq x y z
N MET A 1 -13.16 -13.87 -11.97
CA MET A 1 -12.07 -13.04 -12.51
C MET A 1 -12.39 -12.41 -13.87
N HIS A 2 -12.60 -13.20 -14.94
CA HIS A 2 -12.86 -12.68 -16.30
C HIS A 2 -14.02 -11.67 -16.39
N ARG A 3 -15.13 -11.91 -15.70
CA ARG A 3 -16.31 -11.02 -15.70
C ARG A 3 -16.01 -9.58 -15.25
N VAL A 4 -15.09 -9.37 -14.31
CA VAL A 4 -14.74 -8.03 -13.81
C VAL A 4 -13.92 -7.27 -14.85
N LEU A 5 -12.97 -7.94 -15.50
CA LEU A 5 -12.15 -7.35 -16.57
C LEU A 5 -12.98 -7.06 -17.82
N ASP A 6 -13.90 -7.94 -18.19
CA ASP A 6 -14.78 -7.73 -19.35
C ASP A 6 -15.77 -6.60 -19.09
N ARG A 7 -16.28 -6.47 -17.87
CA ARG A 7 -17.11 -5.33 -17.44
C ARG A 7 -16.33 -4.02 -17.47
N ALA A 8 -15.09 -4.00 -16.98
CA ALA A 8 -14.22 -2.82 -17.04
C ALA A 8 -14.00 -2.37 -18.49
N ARG A 9 -13.70 -3.31 -19.39
CA ARG A 9 -13.54 -3.04 -20.83
C ARG A 9 -14.82 -2.53 -21.48
N ALA A 10 -15.97 -3.06 -21.11
CA ALA A 10 -17.25 -2.61 -21.63
C ALA A 10 -17.56 -1.17 -21.22
N ILE A 11 -17.33 -0.82 -19.94
CA ILE A 11 -17.55 0.55 -19.42
C ILE A 11 -16.64 1.56 -20.15
N VAL A 12 -15.36 1.23 -20.32
CA VAL A 12 -14.39 2.08 -21.05
C VAL A 12 -14.73 2.21 -22.54
N ARG A 13 -15.44 1.25 -23.13
CA ARG A 13 -15.85 1.31 -24.55
C ARG A 13 -17.15 2.09 -24.77
N GLN A 14 -18.10 1.99 -23.84
CA GLN A 14 -19.42 2.56 -24.04
C GLN A 14 -19.54 4.01 -23.56
N ASP A 15 -18.83 4.42 -22.50
CA ASP A 15 -19.12 5.73 -21.91
C ASP A 15 -17.96 6.31 -21.08
N ASN A 16 -16.94 6.86 -21.76
CA ASN A 16 -15.76 7.46 -21.11
C ASN A 16 -16.05 8.72 -20.27
N ARG A 17 -17.29 9.23 -20.28
CA ARG A 17 -17.69 10.43 -19.53
C ARG A 17 -18.35 10.10 -18.18
N ASN A 18 -18.64 8.83 -17.89
CA ASN A 18 -19.31 8.44 -16.65
C ASN A 18 -18.31 8.24 -15.49
N ILE A 19 -17.86 9.35 -14.89
CA ILE A 19 -16.87 9.40 -13.80
C ILE A 19 -17.23 8.46 -12.62
N PRO A 20 -18.48 8.41 -12.11
CA PRO A 20 -18.84 7.50 -11.02
C PRO A 20 -18.66 6.02 -11.36
N ALA A 21 -18.97 5.61 -12.60
CA ALA A 21 -18.80 4.23 -13.05
C ALA A 21 -17.32 3.84 -13.12
N LEU A 22 -16.47 4.74 -13.60
CA LEU A 22 -15.01 4.55 -13.65
C LEU A 22 -14.40 4.40 -12.25
N ARG A 23 -14.82 5.24 -11.28
CA ARG A 23 -14.35 5.14 -9.88
C ARG A 23 -14.71 3.81 -9.22
N ARG A 24 -15.94 3.33 -9.42
CA ARG A 24 -16.36 2.01 -8.91
C ARG A 24 -15.54 0.88 -9.53
N CYS A 25 -15.30 0.95 -10.83
CA CYS A 25 -14.52 -0.06 -11.53
C CYS A 25 -13.04 -0.08 -11.07
N ALA A 26 -12.45 1.09 -10.81
CA ALA A 26 -11.10 1.18 -10.23
C ALA A 26 -11.02 0.56 -8.83
N ALA A 27 -12.03 0.78 -7.99
CA ALA A 27 -12.12 0.16 -6.66
C ALA A 27 -12.23 -1.37 -6.76
N ASP A 28 -13.08 -1.89 -7.65
CA ASP A 28 -13.25 -3.33 -7.87
C ASP A 28 -11.93 -4.00 -8.31
N LEU A 29 -11.15 -3.34 -9.18
CA LEU A 29 -9.84 -3.83 -9.62
C LEU A 29 -8.81 -3.83 -8.47
N ALA A 30 -8.85 -2.85 -7.58
CA ALA A 30 -7.96 -2.79 -6.42
C ALA A 30 -8.22 -3.92 -5.41
N VAL A 31 -9.49 -4.28 -5.19
CA VAL A 31 -9.86 -5.43 -4.34
C VAL A 31 -9.36 -6.73 -4.96
N LEU A 32 -9.63 -6.94 -6.26
CA LEU A 32 -9.20 -8.14 -6.99
C LEU A 32 -7.67 -8.32 -6.94
N ARG A 33 -6.91 -7.22 -7.02
CA ARG A 33 -5.44 -7.25 -6.87
C ARG A 33 -4.99 -7.78 -5.50
N LYS A 34 -5.65 -7.35 -4.42
CA LYS A 34 -5.34 -7.82 -3.06
C LYS A 34 -5.64 -9.31 -2.89
N GLU A 35 -6.76 -9.78 -3.43
CA GLU A 35 -7.13 -11.20 -3.39
C GLU A 35 -6.09 -12.08 -4.09
N LEU A 36 -5.59 -11.65 -5.25
CA LEU A 36 -4.50 -12.35 -5.96
C LEU A 36 -3.20 -12.41 -5.16
N GLN A 37 -2.86 -11.32 -4.47
CA GLN A 37 -1.67 -11.27 -3.62
C GLN A 37 -1.79 -12.20 -2.42
N GLN A 38 -2.99 -12.30 -1.82
CA GLN A 38 -3.24 -13.21 -0.70
C GLN A 38 -3.24 -14.68 -1.13
N ALA A 39 -3.85 -15.01 -2.27
CA ALA A 39 -3.82 -16.37 -2.83
C ALA A 39 -2.38 -16.87 -3.07
N ARG A 40 -1.45 -15.96 -3.37
CA ARG A 40 -0.02 -16.26 -3.59
C ARG A 40 0.73 -16.66 -2.30
N LEU A 41 0.23 -16.33 -1.12
CA LEU A 41 0.89 -16.61 0.17
C LEU A 41 0.48 -17.95 0.80
N GLY A 42 -0.58 -18.61 0.30
CA GLY A 42 -1.22 -19.75 0.97
C GLY A 42 -0.68 -21.15 0.67
N GLU A 43 0.00 -21.42 -0.44
CA GLU A 43 0.35 -22.80 -0.86
C GLU A 43 1.86 -23.09 -0.79
N GLY A 44 2.23 -24.02 0.09
CA GLY A 44 3.61 -24.38 0.46
C GLY A 44 4.16 -25.64 -0.20
N ALA A 45 4.17 -25.75 -1.52
CA ALA A 45 5.10 -26.62 -2.24
C ALA A 45 6.23 -25.75 -2.82
N THR A 46 7.50 -26.13 -2.57
CA THR A 46 8.75 -25.38 -2.91
C THR A 46 8.47 -23.94 -3.31
N PHE A 47 8.09 -23.10 -2.32
CA PHE A 47 7.47 -21.78 -2.50
C PHE A 47 8.06 -20.96 -3.67
N ALA A 48 9.36 -21.06 -3.90
CA ALA A 48 10.07 -20.49 -5.03
C ALA A 48 9.57 -20.95 -6.43
N GLU A 49 9.42 -22.24 -6.70
CA GLU A 49 8.99 -22.76 -8.01
C GLU A 49 7.51 -22.47 -8.28
N ALA A 50 6.67 -22.61 -7.25
CA ALA A 50 5.27 -22.24 -7.32
C ALA A 50 5.12 -20.72 -7.55
N THR A 51 5.85 -19.87 -6.80
CA THR A 51 5.85 -18.42 -7.05
C THR A 51 6.42 -18.04 -8.41
N GLN A 52 7.38 -18.78 -8.96
CA GLN A 52 7.93 -18.50 -10.28
C GLN A 52 6.93 -18.83 -11.38
N ARG A 53 6.21 -19.96 -11.29
CA ARG A 53 5.12 -20.31 -12.22
C ARG A 53 3.93 -19.35 -12.08
N ILE A 54 3.53 -19.01 -10.86
CA ILE A 54 2.46 -18.04 -10.58
C ILE A 54 2.88 -16.67 -11.13
N LYS A 55 4.09 -16.19 -10.87
CA LYS A 55 4.59 -14.90 -11.39
C LYS A 55 4.64 -14.88 -12.91
N ALA A 56 5.08 -15.97 -13.55
CA ALA A 56 5.08 -16.08 -15.01
C ALA A 56 3.67 -16.03 -15.59
N TRP A 57 2.70 -16.66 -14.93
CA TRP A 57 1.30 -16.66 -15.36
C TRP A 57 0.61 -15.32 -15.11
N PHE A 58 0.82 -14.71 -13.94
CA PHE A 58 0.17 -13.45 -13.52
C PHE A 58 0.83 -12.19 -14.05
N GLY A 59 2.13 -12.20 -14.33
CA GLY A 59 2.89 -11.02 -14.76
C GLY A 59 2.25 -10.26 -15.93
N PRO A 60 1.85 -10.94 -17.03
CA PRO A 60 1.15 -10.29 -18.13
C PRO A 60 -0.20 -9.66 -17.71
N TYR A 61 -0.93 -10.27 -16.78
CA TYR A 61 -2.20 -9.72 -16.31
C TYR A 61 -1.99 -8.51 -15.41
N GLU A 62 -1.01 -8.56 -14.50
CA GLU A 62 -0.66 -7.46 -13.61
C GLU A 62 -0.20 -6.25 -14.42
N ALA A 63 0.66 -6.45 -15.42
CA ALA A 63 1.08 -5.40 -16.34
C ALA A 63 -0.11 -4.77 -17.09
N ARG A 64 -1.05 -5.59 -17.60
CA ARG A 64 -2.25 -5.08 -18.28
C ARG A 64 -3.17 -4.29 -17.36
N VAL A 65 -3.33 -4.72 -16.11
CA VAL A 65 -4.13 -4.00 -15.11
C VAL A 65 -3.45 -2.67 -14.76
N GLN A 66 -2.13 -2.67 -14.57
CA GLN A 66 -1.37 -1.46 -14.28
C GLN A 66 -1.45 -0.45 -15.43
N SER A 67 -1.22 -0.87 -16.68
CA SER A 67 -1.36 0.02 -17.84
C SER A 67 -2.79 0.55 -17.98
N ALA A 68 -3.81 -0.26 -17.69
CA ALA A 68 -5.20 0.20 -17.69
C ALA A 68 -5.46 1.23 -16.58
N GLN A 69 -4.86 1.04 -15.40
CA GLN A 69 -4.98 1.98 -14.28
C GLN A 69 -4.32 3.32 -14.61
N GLU A 70 -3.09 3.31 -15.14
CA GLU A 70 -2.37 4.52 -15.57
C GLU A 70 -3.13 5.28 -16.66
N TYR A 71 -3.68 4.55 -17.64
CA TYR A 71 -4.51 5.14 -18.68
C TYR A 71 -5.77 5.81 -18.13
N LEU A 72 -6.50 5.15 -17.22
CA LEU A 72 -7.69 5.72 -16.59
C LEU A 72 -7.35 6.93 -15.71
N ALA A 73 -6.23 6.88 -14.98
CA ALA A 73 -5.77 8.00 -14.15
C ALA A 73 -5.45 9.22 -15.00
N GLY A 74 -4.75 9.04 -16.13
CA GLY A 74 -4.47 10.13 -17.08
C GLY A 74 -5.75 10.72 -17.68
N MET A 75 -6.72 9.88 -18.03
CA MET A 75 -8.02 10.35 -18.55
C MET A 75 -8.82 11.14 -17.51
N LEU A 76 -8.81 10.72 -16.23
CA LEU A 76 -9.44 11.47 -15.15
C LEU A 76 -8.77 12.84 -14.94
N ALA A 77 -7.44 12.88 -14.93
CA ALA A 77 -6.70 14.14 -14.79
C ALA A 77 -7.05 15.13 -15.92
N ASN A 78 -7.14 14.66 -17.16
CA ASN A 78 -7.53 15.51 -18.29
C ASN A 78 -8.96 16.05 -18.16
N LEU A 79 -9.92 15.21 -17.74
CA LEU A 79 -11.31 15.64 -17.54
C LEU A 79 -11.45 16.65 -16.38
N GLU A 80 -10.68 16.48 -15.31
CA GLU A 80 -10.65 17.44 -14.20
C GLU A 80 -10.06 18.79 -14.65
N MET A 81 -9.02 18.78 -15.49
CA MET A 81 -8.50 20.01 -16.11
C MET A 81 -9.54 20.71 -17.00
N GLU A 82 -10.26 19.97 -17.86
CA GLU A 82 -11.33 20.52 -18.71
C GLU A 82 -12.46 21.17 -17.88
N GLN A 83 -12.88 20.55 -16.78
CA GLN A 83 -13.91 21.12 -15.88
C GLN A 83 -13.46 22.42 -15.21
N THR A 84 -12.18 22.54 -14.85
CA THR A 84 -11.65 23.78 -14.26
C THR A 84 -11.53 24.91 -15.28
N SER A 85 -11.31 24.62 -16.57
CA SER A 85 -11.22 25.65 -17.62
C SER A 85 -12.57 26.27 -18.00
N ASP A 86 -13.68 25.53 -17.89
CA ASP A 86 -15.03 26.04 -18.20
C ASP A 86 -15.60 26.93 -17.08
N THR A 87 -15.00 26.91 -15.88
CA THR A 87 -15.43 27.74 -14.73
C THR A 87 -14.63 29.05 -14.63
N LYS A 88 -13.83 29.41 -15.65
CA LYS A 88 -13.12 30.69 -15.68
C LYS A 88 -14.06 31.81 -16.15
N GLU A 89 -14.72 32.38 -15.15
CA GLU A 89 -15.65 33.51 -15.13
C GLU A 89 -15.36 34.65 -16.14
N MET A 90 -16.44 35.09 -16.82
CA MET A 90 -16.57 36.50 -17.20
C MET A 90 -16.58 37.36 -15.92
N PRO A 91 -15.74 38.40 -15.80
CA PRO A 91 -15.81 39.33 -14.68
C PRO A 91 -17.12 40.12 -14.78
N ARG A 92 -18.06 39.85 -13.88
CA ARG A 92 -19.18 40.77 -13.63
C ARG A 92 -18.61 42.05 -13.01
N GLN A 93 -19.01 43.17 -13.60
CA GLN A 93 -18.60 44.53 -13.28
C GLN A 93 -18.66 44.87 -11.78
N PRO A 94 -17.81 45.81 -11.31
CA PRO A 94 -17.88 46.31 -9.95
C PRO A 94 -19.15 47.16 -9.76
N ALA A 95 -20.08 46.67 -8.94
CA ALA A 95 -21.16 47.49 -8.40
C ALA A 95 -20.63 48.34 -7.24
N LEU A 96 -20.99 49.62 -7.28
CA LEU A 96 -20.61 50.70 -6.35
C LEU A 96 -20.93 50.40 -4.87
N PRO A 97 -20.24 51.09 -3.94
CA PRO A 97 -20.38 50.88 -2.50
C PRO A 97 -21.64 51.56 -1.95
N ALA A 98 -22.53 50.77 -1.34
CA ALA A 98 -23.56 51.29 -0.45
C ALA A 98 -23.01 51.30 0.99
N LEU A 99 -22.82 52.51 1.51
CA LEU A 99 -22.66 52.82 2.92
C LEU A 99 -23.93 52.40 3.68
N THR A 100 -23.81 51.48 4.62
CA THR A 100 -24.68 51.44 5.80
C THR A 100 -23.91 50.87 6.98
N GLU A 101 -23.90 51.66 8.04
CA GLU A 101 -23.22 51.47 9.30
C GLU A 101 -23.87 50.41 10.21
N SER A 102 -23.02 49.84 11.06
CA SER A 102 -23.25 49.62 12.50
C SER A 102 -24.19 48.51 13.00
N GLY A 103 -23.59 47.60 13.77
CA GLY A 103 -24.24 46.70 14.73
C GLY A 103 -23.62 45.30 14.73
N ARG A 104 -22.65 45.02 15.62
CA ARG A 104 -22.76 44.05 16.76
C ARG A 104 -23.18 42.63 16.33
N ASP A 105 -22.43 41.55 16.54
CA ASP A 105 -21.72 41.11 17.76
C ASP A 105 -20.54 40.15 17.46
N PRO A 106 -19.57 40.00 18.39
CA PRO A 106 -18.43 39.09 18.25
C PRO A 106 -18.73 37.73 18.91
N SER A 107 -19.12 36.72 18.12
CA SER A 107 -19.11 35.33 18.62
C SER A 107 -19.12 34.33 17.47
N SER A 108 -17.94 33.76 17.22
CA SER A 108 -17.69 32.34 16.91
C SER A 108 -16.40 32.25 16.11
N ALA A 109 -15.31 31.99 16.83
CA ALA A 109 -14.08 31.49 16.25
C ALA A 109 -14.34 30.05 15.79
N ASP A 110 -14.83 29.89 14.56
CA ASP A 110 -14.79 28.61 13.86
C ASP A 110 -13.36 28.42 13.35
N ASN A 111 -12.57 27.77 14.20
CA ASN A 111 -11.30 27.16 13.86
C ASN A 111 -11.55 26.19 12.69
N THR A 112 -11.30 26.65 11.48
CA THR A 112 -11.07 25.76 10.33
C THR A 112 -9.66 25.19 10.50
N THR A 113 -9.53 24.26 11.45
CA THR A 113 -8.40 23.33 11.53
C THR A 113 -8.46 22.48 10.28
N SER A 114 -7.73 22.92 9.26
CA SER A 114 -7.35 22.05 8.16
C SER A 114 -6.42 21.00 8.74
N ASP A 115 -6.99 19.86 9.13
CA ASP A 115 -6.26 18.65 9.50
C ASP A 115 -5.49 18.13 8.28
N GLN A 116 -4.36 18.77 8.00
CA GLN A 116 -3.32 18.22 7.16
C GLN A 116 -2.70 17.06 7.93
N HIS A 117 -3.25 15.86 7.71
CA HIS A 117 -2.61 14.60 8.09
C HIS A 117 -1.28 14.45 7.35
N SER A 118 -0.27 15.16 7.82
CA SER A 118 1.11 15.00 7.38
C SER A 118 1.59 13.66 7.94
N GLN A 119 1.52 12.62 7.11
CA GLN A 119 2.15 11.34 7.43
C GLN A 119 3.66 11.54 7.33
N ALA A 120 4.34 11.49 8.47
CA ALA A 120 5.80 11.44 8.51
C ALA A 120 6.24 10.03 8.09
N GLU A 121 6.99 9.95 6.99
CA GLU A 121 7.64 8.71 6.55
C GLU A 121 9.11 8.75 6.96
N ILE A 122 9.59 7.68 7.58
CA ILE A 122 11.00 7.51 7.94
C ILE A 122 11.73 6.90 6.74
N THR A 123 12.60 7.66 6.10
CA THR A 123 13.33 7.21 4.89
C THR A 123 14.69 6.56 5.21
N ALA A 124 15.32 6.95 6.32
CA ALA A 124 16.59 6.39 6.78
C ALA A 124 16.71 6.50 8.30
N VAL A 125 17.46 5.57 8.91
CA VAL A 125 17.80 5.57 10.33
C VAL A 125 19.30 5.33 10.46
N ASP A 126 19.98 6.25 11.12
CA ASP A 126 21.38 6.09 11.47
C ASP A 126 21.50 5.35 12.81
N ARG A 127 22.22 4.22 12.80
CA ARG A 127 22.27 3.31 13.95
C ARG A 127 23.16 3.83 15.07
N ASP A 128 24.14 4.67 14.75
CA ASP A 128 25.11 5.17 15.73
C ASP A 128 24.57 6.35 16.54
N THR A 129 23.55 7.03 16.01
CA THR A 129 22.95 8.22 16.61
C THR A 129 21.56 7.99 17.20
N VAL A 130 20.87 6.90 16.84
CA VAL A 130 19.52 6.60 17.33
C VAL A 130 19.54 6.07 18.77
N ASP A 131 18.61 6.57 19.61
CA ASP A 131 18.42 6.07 20.96
C ASP A 131 17.66 4.73 20.95
N LEU A 132 18.40 3.64 21.07
CA LEU A 132 17.86 2.28 21.07
C LEU A 132 17.01 1.98 22.32
N GLU A 133 17.26 2.64 23.46
CA GLU A 133 16.47 2.40 24.68
C GLU A 133 15.08 3.03 24.55
N ALA A 134 14.96 4.19 23.90
CA ALA A 134 13.67 4.80 23.58
C ALA A 134 12.81 3.94 22.63
N LEU A 135 13.45 3.18 21.73
CA LEU A 135 12.77 2.29 20.79
C LEU A 135 12.36 0.94 21.39
N ARG A 136 12.90 0.59 22.56
CA ARG A 136 12.72 -0.72 23.20
C ARG A 136 11.25 -1.14 23.39
N PRO A 137 10.30 -0.26 23.78
CA PRO A 137 8.89 -0.63 23.93
C PRO A 137 8.19 -1.00 22.60
N TYR A 138 8.74 -0.55 21.47
CA TYR A 138 8.17 -0.76 20.14
C TYR A 138 8.81 -1.94 19.40
N LEU A 139 9.93 -2.47 19.92
CA LEU A 139 10.57 -3.66 19.39
C LEU A 139 9.79 -4.90 19.81
N THR A 140 9.05 -5.48 18.86
CA THR A 140 8.33 -6.75 19.07
C THR A 140 9.30 -7.90 19.34
N ASP A 141 8.88 -8.89 20.13
CA ASP A 141 9.66 -10.10 20.42
C ASP A 141 10.17 -10.80 19.15
N TYR A 142 9.36 -10.78 18.08
CA TYR A 142 9.73 -11.32 16.79
C TYR A 142 10.97 -10.63 16.17
N SER A 143 11.01 -9.29 16.24
CA SER A 143 12.16 -8.52 15.75
C SER A 143 13.43 -8.77 16.55
N LEU A 144 13.31 -8.90 17.87
CA LEU A 144 14.41 -9.27 18.77
C LEU A 144 14.94 -10.67 18.46
N LEU A 145 14.04 -11.63 18.20
CA LEU A 145 14.41 -13.02 17.86
C LEU A 145 15.13 -13.09 16.50
N ILE A 146 14.71 -12.33 15.49
CA ILE A 146 15.41 -12.22 14.21
C ILE A 146 16.82 -11.65 14.42
N ALA A 147 16.94 -10.55 15.17
CA ALA A 147 18.22 -9.93 15.45
C ALA A 147 19.16 -10.91 16.19
N ALA A 148 18.65 -11.62 17.20
CA ALA A 148 19.40 -12.63 17.94
C ALA A 148 19.85 -13.80 17.06
N LYS A 149 19.02 -14.29 16.13
CA LYS A 149 19.39 -15.34 15.17
C LYS A 149 20.48 -14.89 14.21
N ARG A 150 20.40 -13.66 13.68
CA ARG A 150 21.46 -13.12 12.81
C ARG A 150 22.76 -12.96 13.58
N HIS A 151 22.70 -12.41 14.79
CA HIS A 151 23.86 -12.30 15.66
C HIS A 151 24.48 -13.67 15.97
N LEU A 152 23.65 -14.69 16.25
CA LEU A 152 24.11 -16.07 16.47
C LEU A 152 24.84 -16.64 15.23
N ALA A 153 24.36 -16.35 14.02
CA ALA A 153 25.00 -16.79 12.79
C ALA A 153 26.36 -16.12 12.55
N GLU A 154 26.51 -14.84 12.93
CA GLU A 154 27.73 -14.07 12.70
C GLU A 154 28.78 -14.22 13.81
N LYS A 155 28.35 -14.26 15.07
CA LYS A 155 29.24 -14.23 16.25
C LYS A 155 29.29 -15.57 17.00
N GLY A 156 28.41 -16.52 16.67
CA GLY A 156 28.30 -17.79 17.37
C GLY A 156 27.56 -17.70 18.71
N PRO A 157 27.31 -18.85 19.37
CA PRO A 157 26.59 -18.92 20.63
C PRO A 157 27.41 -18.34 21.80
N GLY A 158 26.74 -17.89 22.86
CA GLY A 158 27.36 -17.43 24.12
C GLY A 158 27.87 -15.98 24.13
N THR A 159 27.72 -15.25 23.02
CA THR A 159 28.16 -13.84 22.90
C THR A 159 27.08 -12.83 23.30
N LEU A 160 25.79 -13.19 23.21
CA LEU A 160 24.69 -12.30 23.56
C LEU A 160 24.29 -12.51 25.02
N LYS A 161 24.45 -11.50 25.88
CA LYS A 161 24.03 -11.57 27.28
C LYS A 161 22.50 -11.62 27.36
N GLY A 162 21.96 -12.55 28.16
CA GLY A 162 20.53 -12.72 28.38
C GLY A 162 19.80 -13.55 27.32
N ALA A 163 20.50 -14.10 26.33
CA ALA A 163 19.91 -15.10 25.43
C ALA A 163 20.10 -16.52 26.01
N GLU A 164 19.01 -17.31 25.98
CA GLU A 164 19.07 -18.74 26.25
C GLU A 164 19.29 -19.51 24.95
N TYR A 165 20.25 -20.43 24.97
CA TYR A 165 20.62 -21.24 23.80
C TYR A 165 20.17 -22.68 23.99
N GLY A 166 19.21 -23.12 23.19
CA GLY A 166 18.80 -24.52 23.12
C GLY A 166 19.66 -25.30 22.10
N LEU A 167 20.31 -26.37 22.54
CA LEU A 167 20.93 -27.34 21.63
C LEU A 167 19.83 -28.18 21.01
N LYS A 168 19.45 -27.87 19.76
CA LYS A 168 18.57 -28.75 18.99
C LYS A 168 19.41 -29.92 18.50
N VAL A 169 19.35 -31.04 19.22
CA VAL A 169 19.91 -32.30 18.74
C VAL A 169 19.18 -32.64 17.44
N LEU A 170 19.87 -32.50 16.31
CA LEU A 170 19.37 -32.97 15.03
C LEU A 170 19.31 -34.49 15.16
N GLN A 171 18.12 -35.02 15.42
CA GLN A 171 17.88 -36.45 15.29
C GLN A 171 18.16 -36.80 13.83
N GLU A 172 19.16 -37.65 13.60
CA GLU A 172 19.46 -38.15 12.28
C GLU A 172 18.19 -38.83 11.73
N PRO A 173 17.81 -38.56 10.47
CA PRO A 173 16.65 -39.21 9.88
C PRO A 173 16.87 -40.73 9.90
N PRO A 174 15.86 -41.53 10.29
CA PRO A 174 16.00 -42.97 10.40
C PRO A 174 16.43 -43.57 9.05
N ALA A 175 17.49 -44.38 9.07
CA ALA A 175 18.21 -44.88 7.91
C ALA A 175 17.42 -45.86 6.99
N ASP A 176 16.14 -46.11 7.27
CA ASP A 176 15.40 -47.26 6.74
C ASP A 176 14.30 -46.95 5.71
N GLN A 177 14.34 -45.81 5.00
CA GLN A 177 13.55 -45.65 3.77
C GLN A 177 14.35 -46.05 2.52
N LYS A 178 14.73 -47.34 2.44
CA LYS A 178 15.04 -47.98 1.15
C LYS A 178 13.73 -48.22 0.41
N VAL A 179 13.34 -47.27 -0.43
CA VAL A 179 12.25 -47.43 -1.40
C VAL A 179 12.63 -48.58 -2.35
N LEU A 180 11.98 -49.74 -2.20
CA LEU A 180 11.97 -50.77 -3.25
C LEU A 180 11.33 -50.15 -4.50
N ARG A 181 12.10 -50.14 -5.59
CA ARG A 181 11.60 -49.82 -6.94
C ARG A 181 10.89 -51.01 -7.54
#